data_AF-A0AAU2MUF4-F1
#
_entry.id   AF-A0AAU2MUF4-F1
#
_cell.length_a   1.000
_cell.length_b   1.000
_cell.length_c   1.000
_cell.angle_alpha   90.00
_cell.angle_beta   90.00
_cell.angle_gamma   90.00
#
_symmetry.space_group_name_H-M   'P 1'
#
loop_
_entity.id
_entity.type
_entity.pdbx_description
1 polymer ?
#
loop_
_entity_poly.entity_id
_entity_poly.type
_entity_poly.pdbx_seq_one_letter_code
_entity_poly.pdbx_strand_id
1 'polypeptide(L)'
;MSARPRAALLVRAGLVSVLAWGTLTACAADEEELRYATDYANHEPLGVVGYPTSASLRITQQLIWRLADGKTDGVEALAADPDDAKGDVERTARNWIRAFHEGAKGKVTAEFYDEGSVRQLVVVYFHDTGQTKSFVVRLTGRAGEDGWRVTMREPDPKQASATLDWVPRTPGGLGSKTAR
;
A
#
# COMPACT_ATOMS: atom_id res chain seq x y z
N MET A 1 34.30 -36.36 72.48
CA MET A 1 33.48 -36.94 71.39
C MET A 1 32.60 -35.81 70.87
N SER A 2 32.60 -35.32 69.63
CA SER A 2 33.28 -35.64 68.38
C SER A 2 33.41 -34.32 67.59
N ALA A 3 34.41 -34.19 66.73
CA ALA A 3 34.73 -32.99 65.96
C ALA A 3 34.32 -33.12 64.47
N ARG A 4 33.71 -32.05 63.91
CA ARG A 4 33.72 -31.56 62.49
C ARG A 4 33.21 -32.50 61.37
N PRO A 5 32.54 -31.98 60.30
CA PRO A 5 33.23 -31.25 59.24
C PRO A 5 32.51 -30.03 58.63
N ARG A 6 33.32 -29.25 57.89
CA ARG A 6 32.97 -28.13 57.02
C ARG A 6 32.24 -28.63 55.78
N ALA A 7 31.30 -27.84 55.25
CA ALA A 7 30.96 -27.86 53.83
C ALA A 7 30.66 -26.42 53.38
N ALA A 8 31.62 -25.87 52.63
CA ALA A 8 31.40 -24.69 51.82
C ALA A 8 30.53 -25.07 50.62
N LEU A 9 29.54 -24.26 50.27
CA LEU A 9 28.86 -24.35 48.98
C LEU A 9 28.68 -22.95 48.39
N LEU A 10 29.69 -22.58 47.61
CA LEU A 10 29.58 -22.01 46.27
C LEU A 10 28.36 -21.12 45.98
N VAL A 11 28.60 -19.81 46.08
CA VAL A 11 27.94 -18.82 45.23
C VAL A 11 28.53 -18.94 43.83
N ARG A 12 27.72 -19.21 42.79
CA ARG A 12 27.82 -18.54 41.47
C ARG A 12 26.77 -19.01 40.45
N ALA A 13 26.11 -17.99 39.88
CA ALA A 13 25.66 -17.83 38.50
C ALA A 13 24.57 -18.78 37.97
N GLY A 14 23.31 -18.39 38.16
CA GLY A 14 22.25 -18.70 37.21
C GLY A 14 22.18 -17.59 36.17
N LEU A 15 22.68 -17.85 34.96
CA LEU A 15 22.57 -16.96 33.81
C LEU A 15 21.09 -16.91 33.37
N VAL A 16 20.40 -15.80 33.65
CA VAL A 16 19.05 -15.56 33.11
C VAL A 16 19.22 -15.33 31.61
N SER A 17 18.91 -16.36 30.82
CA SER A 17 18.82 -16.25 29.38
C SER A 17 17.50 -15.56 29.06
N VAL A 18 17.52 -14.23 29.00
CA VAL A 18 16.41 -13.44 28.46
C VAL A 18 16.29 -13.79 26.98
N LEU A 19 15.18 -14.46 26.62
CA LEU A 19 14.78 -14.74 25.25
C LEU A 19 14.55 -13.40 24.52
N ALA A 20 15.61 -12.85 23.96
CA ALA A 20 15.57 -11.68 23.09
C ALA A 20 15.19 -12.10 21.67
N TRP A 21 13.98 -12.61 21.45
CA TRP A 21 13.46 -12.95 20.11
C TRP A 21 12.20 -12.16 19.72
N GLY A 22 11.81 -11.14 20.49
CA GLY A 22 10.56 -10.38 20.27
C GLY A 22 10.70 -8.96 19.71
N THR A 23 11.90 -8.45 19.42
CA THR A 23 12.11 -7.02 19.13
C THR A 23 12.18 -6.63 17.65
N LEU A 24 12.29 -7.58 16.73
CA LEU A 24 12.52 -7.26 15.31
C LEU A 24 11.28 -6.74 14.58
N THR A 25 10.07 -7.08 15.03
CA THR A 25 8.83 -6.66 14.38
C THR A 25 8.41 -5.23 14.73
N ALA A 26 8.82 -4.72 15.90
CA ALA A 26 8.49 -3.36 16.32
C ALA A 26 9.27 -2.32 15.51
N CYS A 27 10.56 -2.54 15.26
CA CYS A 27 11.38 -1.61 14.49
C CYS A 27 10.92 -1.48 13.02
N ALA A 28 10.48 -2.58 12.39
CA ALA A 28 10.01 -2.54 11.01
C ALA A 28 8.71 -1.73 10.84
N ALA A 29 7.81 -1.79 11.81
CA ALA A 29 6.58 -1.00 11.81
C ALA A 29 6.88 0.50 11.96
N ASP A 30 7.83 0.86 12.83
CA ASP A 30 8.28 2.24 13.01
C ASP A 30 8.95 2.80 11.74
N GLU A 31 9.71 1.98 11.02
CA GLU A 31 10.34 2.36 9.75
C GLU A 31 9.32 2.58 8.63
N GLU A 32 8.28 1.75 8.54
CA GLU A 32 7.21 1.92 7.53
C GLU A 32 6.39 3.18 7.81
N GLU A 33 6.05 3.43 9.07
CA GLU A 33 5.29 4.62 9.46
C GLU A 33 6.11 5.89 9.23
N LEU A 34 7.40 5.88 9.56
CA LEU A 34 8.30 7.01 9.29
C LEU A 34 8.45 7.27 7.78
N ARG A 35 8.55 6.21 6.98
CA ARG A 35 8.62 6.32 5.51
C ARG A 35 7.33 6.92 4.96
N TYR A 36 6.19 6.44 5.43
CA TYR A 36 4.89 6.98 5.05
C TYR A 36 4.75 8.46 5.42
N ALA A 37 5.13 8.85 6.64
CA ALA A 37 5.09 10.24 7.06
C ALA A 37 6.02 11.13 6.21
N THR A 38 7.19 10.61 5.84
CA THR A 38 8.13 11.28 4.95
C THR A 38 7.56 11.43 3.55
N ASP A 39 6.98 10.37 2.98
CA ASP A 39 6.32 10.43 1.67
C ASP A 39 5.17 11.44 1.69
N TYR A 40 4.32 11.40 2.73
CA TYR A 40 3.19 12.32 2.89
C TYR A 40 3.63 13.78 2.92
N ALA A 41 4.74 14.11 3.59
CA ALA A 41 5.26 15.46 3.65
C ALA A 41 5.87 15.95 2.32
N ASN A 42 6.29 15.02 1.45
CA ASN A 42 6.99 15.32 0.21
C ASN A 42 6.09 15.29 -1.04
N HIS A 43 4.79 14.99 -0.88
CA HIS A 43 3.86 14.86 -1.99
C HIS A 43 2.60 15.70 -1.79
N GLU A 44 1.93 16.02 -2.89
CA GLU A 44 0.62 16.67 -2.85
C GLU A 44 -0.41 15.81 -2.10
N PRO A 45 -1.22 16.41 -1.21
CA PRO A 45 -2.28 15.69 -0.52
C PRO A 45 -3.34 15.15 -1.49
N LEU A 46 -3.74 13.91 -1.29
CA LEU A 46 -4.81 13.27 -2.08
C LEU A 46 -6.18 13.80 -1.63
N GLY A 47 -6.95 14.38 -2.56
CA GLY A 47 -8.37 14.64 -2.32
C GLY A 47 -9.15 13.33 -2.23
N VAL A 48 -10.09 13.21 -1.30
CA VAL A 48 -10.82 11.95 -1.04
C VAL A 48 -12.32 12.16 -1.18
N VAL A 49 -12.96 11.26 -1.92
CA VAL A 49 -14.42 11.16 -2.05
C VAL A 49 -14.85 9.71 -1.79
N GLY A 50 -15.99 9.52 -1.13
CA GLY A 50 -16.51 8.20 -0.79
C GLY A 50 -16.04 7.71 0.58
N TYR A 51 -15.96 6.38 0.74
CA TYR A 51 -15.81 5.74 2.04
C TYR A 51 -14.65 4.74 2.05
N PRO A 52 -13.38 5.19 2.04
CA PRO A 52 -12.25 4.30 2.18
C PRO A 52 -12.13 3.76 3.61
N THR A 53 -11.57 2.57 3.76
CA THR A 53 -10.88 2.18 5.00
C THR A 53 -9.53 2.89 5.09
N SER A 54 -8.97 3.07 6.29
CA SER A 54 -7.65 3.69 6.48
C SER A 54 -6.56 2.99 5.65
N ALA A 55 -6.62 1.66 5.53
CA ALA A 55 -5.66 0.89 4.78
C ALA A 55 -5.84 1.01 3.26
N SER A 56 -7.08 1.02 2.76
CA SER A 56 -7.37 1.28 1.33
C SER A 56 -6.97 2.69 0.89
N LEU A 57 -7.11 3.69 1.78
CA LEU A 57 -6.64 5.05 1.55
C LEU A 57 -5.12 5.09 1.51
N ARG A 58 -4.45 4.48 2.49
CA ARG A 58 -2.99 4.44 2.56
C ARG A 58 -2.36 3.84 1.30
N ILE A 59 -2.84 2.69 0.83
CA ILE A 59 -2.29 2.05 -0.38
C ILE A 59 -2.55 2.89 -1.64
N THR A 60 -3.69 3.58 -1.70
CA THR A 60 -4.04 4.48 -2.81
C THR A 60 -3.11 5.69 -2.84
N GLN A 61 -2.84 6.31 -1.69
CA GLN A 61 -1.91 7.42 -1.58
C GLN A 61 -0.50 7.00 -2.00
N GLN A 62 0.00 5.89 -1.47
CA GLN A 62 1.29 5.34 -1.86
C GLN A 62 1.36 5.10 -3.38
N LEU A 63 0.32 4.55 -4.00
CA LEU A 63 0.30 4.37 -5.45
C LEU A 63 0.45 5.69 -6.20
N ILE A 64 -0.31 6.72 -5.84
CA ILE A 64 -0.22 8.04 -6.49
C ILE A 64 1.17 8.65 -6.30
N TRP A 65 1.75 8.55 -5.11
CA TRP A 65 3.11 9.03 -4.84
C TRP A 65 4.16 8.28 -5.67
N ARG A 66 4.06 6.95 -5.79
CA ARG A 66 4.99 6.17 -6.63
C ARG A 66 4.84 6.46 -8.12
N LEU A 67 3.63 6.79 -8.58
CA LEU A 67 3.43 7.31 -9.93
C LEU A 67 4.10 8.69 -10.11
N ALA A 68 3.95 9.58 -9.13
CA ALA A 68 4.58 10.90 -9.13
C ALA A 68 6.12 10.81 -9.09
N ASP A 69 6.68 9.85 -8.34
CA ASP A 69 8.11 9.53 -8.30
C ASP A 69 8.63 9.00 -9.64
N GLY A 70 7.77 8.38 -10.46
CA GLY A 70 8.13 7.81 -11.76
C GLY A 70 9.04 6.58 -11.69
N LYS A 71 9.13 5.93 -10.52
CA LYS A 71 10.00 4.76 -10.28
C LYS A 71 9.21 3.46 -10.37
N THR A 72 9.49 2.65 -11.39
CA THR A 72 8.76 1.40 -11.67
C THR A 72 8.73 0.46 -10.47
N ASP A 73 9.89 0.18 -9.87
CA ASP A 73 10.01 -0.73 -8.71
C ASP A 73 9.12 -0.31 -7.53
N GLY A 74 8.94 1.00 -7.33
CA GLY A 74 8.07 1.55 -6.29
C GLY A 74 6.60 1.24 -6.54
N VAL A 75 6.15 1.30 -7.80
CA VAL A 75 4.78 0.97 -8.19
C VAL A 75 4.58 -0.56 -8.14
N GLU A 76 5.55 -1.33 -8.62
CA GLU A 76 5.50 -2.81 -8.61
C GLU A 76 5.40 -3.37 -7.19
N ALA A 77 6.09 -2.76 -6.22
CA ALA A 77 6.04 -3.17 -4.82
C ALA A 77 4.64 -3.12 -4.20
N LEU A 78 3.70 -2.38 -4.82
CA LEU A 78 2.31 -2.28 -4.35
C LEU A 78 1.40 -3.35 -4.97
N ALA A 79 1.89 -4.15 -5.92
CA ALA A 79 1.09 -5.11 -6.65
C ALA A 79 0.54 -6.23 -5.76
N ALA A 80 -0.68 -6.65 -6.07
CA ALA A 80 -1.29 -7.85 -5.53
C ALA A 80 -0.80 -9.07 -6.31
N ASP A 81 -0.35 -10.10 -5.58
CA ASP A 81 0.09 -11.40 -6.12
C ASP A 81 1.12 -11.26 -7.28
N PRO A 82 2.27 -10.58 -7.06
CA PRO A 82 3.21 -10.28 -8.14
C PRO A 82 3.88 -11.53 -8.73
N ASP A 83 4.10 -12.58 -7.95
CA ASP A 83 4.80 -13.78 -8.42
C ASP A 83 4.03 -14.54 -9.51
N ASP A 84 2.70 -14.55 -9.43
CA ASP A 84 1.82 -15.18 -10.43
C ASP A 84 1.76 -14.41 -11.76
N ALA A 85 2.33 -13.19 -11.80
CA ALA A 85 2.10 -12.23 -12.88
C ALA A 85 3.24 -11.24 -13.09
N LYS A 86 4.47 -11.62 -12.71
CA LYS A 86 5.57 -10.66 -12.56
C LYS A 86 5.79 -9.79 -13.80
N GLY A 87 5.80 -10.40 -14.99
CA GLY A 87 5.94 -9.68 -16.24
C GLY A 87 4.76 -8.76 -16.60
N ASP A 88 3.56 -9.06 -16.11
CA ASP A 88 2.38 -8.20 -16.31
C ASP A 88 2.38 -7.03 -15.34
N VAL A 89 2.81 -7.25 -14.09
CA VAL A 89 2.97 -6.20 -13.08
C VAL A 89 4.00 -5.17 -13.55
N GLU A 90 5.17 -5.62 -13.99
CA GLU A 90 6.27 -4.78 -14.48
C GLU A 90 5.82 -3.92 -15.69
N ARG A 91 5.09 -4.52 -16.64
CA ARG A 91 4.54 -3.81 -17.80
C ARG A 91 3.43 -2.84 -17.39
N THR A 92 2.55 -3.23 -16.49
CA THR A 92 1.47 -2.37 -15.97
C THR A 92 2.06 -1.14 -15.29
N ALA A 93 3.06 -1.33 -14.42
CA ALA A 93 3.74 -0.26 -13.70
C ALA A 93 4.34 0.78 -14.67
N ARG A 94 5.09 0.32 -15.67
CA ARG A 94 5.64 1.20 -16.71
C ARG A 94 4.58 1.94 -17.49
N ASN A 95 3.50 1.25 -17.87
CA ASN A 95 2.42 1.85 -18.63
C ASN A 95 1.70 2.93 -17.81
N TRP A 96 1.45 2.68 -16.52
CA TRP A 96 0.83 3.65 -15.62
C TRP A 96 1.72 4.86 -15.39
N ILE A 97 3.02 4.66 -15.15
CA ILE A 97 3.98 5.77 -15.03
C ILE A 97 3.98 6.60 -16.33
N ARG A 98 4.11 5.95 -17.48
CA ARG A 98 4.10 6.64 -18.78
C ARG A 98 2.81 7.44 -19.01
N ALA A 99 1.67 6.92 -18.57
CA ALA A 99 0.38 7.56 -18.79
C ALA A 99 0.09 8.67 -17.79
N PHE A 100 0.47 8.50 -16.52
CA PHE A 100 -0.09 9.29 -15.41
C PHE A 100 0.95 10.00 -14.54
N HIS A 101 2.26 9.80 -14.77
CA HIS A 101 3.32 10.43 -13.97
C HIS A 101 3.17 11.95 -13.86
N GLU A 102 2.94 12.65 -14.97
CA GLU A 102 2.79 14.12 -14.95
C GLU A 102 1.55 14.56 -14.19
N GLY A 103 0.42 13.85 -14.34
CA GLY A 103 -0.80 14.14 -13.59
C GLY A 103 -0.67 13.85 -12.10
N ALA A 104 0.12 12.84 -11.72
CA ALA A 104 0.31 12.41 -10.35
C ALA A 104 1.16 13.38 -9.52
N LYS A 105 1.99 14.22 -10.15
CA LYS A 105 2.78 15.27 -9.48
C LYS A 105 1.91 16.40 -8.93
N GLY A 106 0.73 16.59 -9.52
CA GLY A 106 -0.16 17.70 -9.20
C GLY A 106 -1.33 17.29 -8.32
N LYS A 107 -2.42 18.04 -8.43
CA LYS A 107 -3.63 17.76 -7.68
C LYS A 107 -4.29 16.48 -8.19
N VAL A 108 -4.58 15.56 -7.28
CA VAL A 108 -5.30 14.30 -7.55
C VAL A 108 -6.48 14.16 -6.60
N THR A 109 -7.61 13.65 -7.11
CA THR A 109 -8.72 13.19 -6.25
C THR A 109 -8.95 11.71 -6.47
N ALA A 110 -9.01 10.93 -5.40
CA ALA A 110 -9.45 9.55 -5.41
C ALA A 110 -10.89 9.46 -4.92
N GLU A 111 -11.73 8.81 -5.72
CA GLU A 111 -13.09 8.43 -5.36
C GLU A 111 -13.14 6.92 -5.11
N PHE A 112 -13.55 6.55 -3.90
CA PHE A 112 -13.65 5.18 -3.44
C PHE A 112 -15.08 4.69 -3.61
N TYR A 113 -15.29 3.82 -4.58
CA TYR A 113 -16.60 3.32 -4.98
C TYR A 113 -17.02 2.11 -4.17
N ASP A 114 -18.29 2.15 -3.74
CA ASP A 114 -18.95 1.15 -2.89
C ASP A 114 -18.22 0.93 -1.55
N GLU A 115 -18.81 0.11 -0.66
CA GLU A 115 -18.12 -0.28 0.57
C GLU A 115 -16.99 -1.26 0.23
N GLY A 116 -15.78 -0.97 0.73
CA GLY A 116 -14.60 -1.80 0.50
C GLY A 116 -14.07 -2.46 1.76
N SER A 117 -14.73 -3.52 2.26
CA SER A 117 -14.25 -4.23 3.46
C SER A 117 -13.02 -5.11 3.18
N VAL A 118 -12.94 -5.70 1.98
CA VAL A 118 -11.80 -6.55 1.54
C VAL A 118 -11.28 -6.22 0.14
N ARG A 119 -12.05 -5.46 -0.64
CA ARG A 119 -11.76 -5.05 -2.02
C ARG A 119 -12.52 -3.77 -2.30
N GLN A 120 -11.90 -2.81 -2.97
CA GLN A 120 -12.55 -1.56 -3.35
C GLN A 120 -12.09 -1.12 -4.74
N LEU A 121 -13.03 -0.60 -5.53
CA LEU A 121 -12.71 0.10 -6.77
C LEU A 121 -12.39 1.55 -6.43
N VAL A 122 -11.26 2.02 -6.95
CA VAL A 122 -10.83 3.41 -6.82
C VAL A 122 -10.76 4.03 -8.20
N VAL A 123 -11.34 5.22 -8.33
CA VAL A 123 -11.18 6.06 -9.52
C VAL A 123 -10.39 7.30 -9.12
N VAL A 124 -9.30 7.57 -9.80
CA VAL A 124 -8.46 8.74 -9.57
C VAL A 124 -8.57 9.72 -10.74
N TYR A 125 -8.67 10.99 -10.40
CA TYR A 125 -8.82 12.11 -11.30
C TYR A 125 -7.57 12.97 -11.19
N PHE A 126 -6.78 13.01 -12.26
CA PHE A 126 -5.58 13.83 -12.36
C PHE A 126 -5.96 15.19 -12.92
N HIS A 127 -6.04 16.21 -12.07
CA HIS A 127 -6.70 17.48 -12.41
C HIS A 127 -5.93 18.25 -13.48
N ASP A 128 -4.59 18.22 -13.44
CA ASP A 128 -3.75 19.02 -14.34
C ASP A 128 -3.72 18.44 -15.77
N THR A 129 -3.84 17.12 -15.91
CA THR A 129 -3.85 16.44 -17.22
C THR A 129 -5.25 16.11 -17.71
N GLY A 130 -6.27 16.24 -16.87
CA GLY A 130 -7.65 15.84 -17.16
C GLY A 130 -7.83 14.33 -17.33
N GLN A 131 -6.82 13.53 -16.98
CA GLN A 131 -6.86 12.08 -17.12
C GLN A 131 -7.60 11.41 -15.96
N THR A 132 -8.15 10.23 -16.21
CA THR A 132 -8.82 9.41 -15.21
C THR A 132 -8.27 8.00 -15.25
N LYS A 133 -8.10 7.38 -14.08
CA LYS A 133 -7.67 5.99 -13.95
C LYS A 133 -8.51 5.27 -12.92
N SER A 134 -8.98 4.07 -13.26
CA SER A 134 -9.57 3.14 -12.30
C SER A 134 -8.63 2.00 -11.97
N PHE A 135 -8.59 1.56 -10.72
CA PHE A 135 -7.92 0.34 -10.28
C PHE A 135 -8.60 -0.25 -9.06
N VAL A 136 -8.29 -1.50 -8.77
CA VAL A 136 -8.82 -2.21 -7.60
C VAL A 136 -7.74 -2.33 -6.55
N VAL A 137 -8.06 -1.93 -5.32
CA VAL A 137 -7.28 -2.26 -4.14
C VAL A 137 -7.96 -3.41 -3.39
N ARG A 138 -7.20 -4.34 -2.83
CA ARG A 138 -7.73 -5.51 -2.10
C ARG A 138 -6.77 -6.03 -1.04
N LEU A 139 -7.31 -6.69 -0.03
CA LEU A 139 -6.52 -7.54 0.86
C LEU A 139 -5.93 -8.74 0.09
N THR A 140 -4.68 -9.06 0.39
CA THR A 140 -3.95 -10.23 -0.12
C THR A 140 -3.54 -11.17 1.01
N GLY A 141 -3.09 -12.37 0.66
CA GLY A 141 -2.94 -13.46 1.62
C GLY A 141 -4.24 -14.23 1.84
N ARG A 142 -4.17 -15.33 2.57
CA ARG A 142 -5.33 -16.21 2.81
C ARG A 142 -6.38 -15.58 3.72
N ALA A 143 -5.93 -14.75 4.67
CA ALA A 143 -6.73 -14.08 5.69
C ALA A 143 -6.46 -12.56 5.75
N GLY A 144 -5.77 -11.99 4.76
CA GLY A 144 -5.42 -10.56 4.73
C GLY A 144 -4.05 -10.24 5.34
N GLU A 145 -3.26 -11.25 5.67
CA GLU A 145 -1.95 -11.13 6.33
C GLU A 145 -0.92 -10.36 5.49
N ASP A 146 -1.07 -10.34 4.16
CA ASP A 146 -0.15 -9.62 3.26
C ASP A 146 -0.57 -8.15 3.03
N GLY A 147 -1.64 -7.72 3.70
CA GLY A 147 -2.14 -6.35 3.69
C GLY A 147 -2.91 -5.97 2.43
N TRP A 148 -3.17 -4.67 2.28
CA TRP A 148 -3.84 -4.11 1.10
C TRP A 148 -2.84 -3.89 -0.03
N ARG A 149 -3.21 -4.33 -1.23
CA ARG A 149 -2.40 -4.25 -2.45
C ARG A 149 -3.24 -3.80 -3.65
N VAL A 150 -2.57 -3.42 -4.72
CA VAL A 150 -3.17 -2.93 -5.97
C VAL A 150 -3.21 -4.04 -7.01
N THR A 151 -4.36 -4.27 -7.63
CA THR A 151 -4.47 -5.19 -8.77
C THR A 151 -3.83 -4.55 -10.01
N MET A 152 -2.75 -5.15 -10.52
CA MET A 152 -1.99 -4.65 -11.67
C MET A 152 -1.94 -5.71 -12.77
N ARG A 153 -2.87 -5.64 -13.73
CA ARG A 153 -3.10 -6.67 -14.77
C ARG A 153 -3.38 -6.06 -16.15
N GLU A 154 -2.75 -4.93 -16.45
CA GLU A 154 -2.95 -4.19 -17.70
C GLU A 154 -1.61 -4.02 -18.45
N PRO A 155 -1.01 -5.12 -18.94
CA PRO A 155 0.26 -5.07 -19.65
C PRO A 155 0.15 -4.37 -21.02
N ASP A 156 -1.06 -4.26 -21.58
CA ASP A 156 -1.33 -3.51 -22.80
C ASP A 156 -1.46 -2.01 -22.51
N PRO A 157 -0.70 -1.13 -23.18
CA PRO A 157 -0.73 0.31 -22.93
C PRO A 157 -2.09 0.97 -23.12
N LYS A 158 -2.93 0.47 -24.06
CA LYS A 158 -4.28 1.01 -24.28
C LYS A 158 -5.21 0.64 -23.15
N GLN A 159 -5.09 -0.57 -22.60
CA GLN A 159 -5.85 -0.98 -21.43
C GLN A 159 -5.41 -0.19 -20.18
N ALA A 160 -4.09 -0.01 -20.02
CA ALA A 160 -3.51 0.70 -18.90
C ALA A 160 -4.01 2.15 -18.76
N SER A 161 -4.24 2.84 -19.88
CA SER A 161 -4.76 4.21 -19.90
C SER A 161 -6.27 4.33 -20.14
N ALA A 162 -6.98 3.21 -20.28
CA ALA A 162 -8.42 3.23 -20.52
C ALA A 162 -9.18 3.77 -19.30
N THR A 163 -10.25 4.50 -19.57
CA THR A 163 -11.25 4.90 -18.57
C THR A 163 -12.49 4.03 -18.78
N LEU A 164 -13.13 3.61 -17.69
CA LEU A 164 -14.39 2.86 -17.77
C LEU A 164 -15.52 3.79 -18.23
N ASP A 165 -16.38 3.32 -19.14
CA ASP A 165 -17.40 4.15 -19.80
C ASP A 165 -18.41 4.78 -18.84
N TRP A 166 -18.64 4.17 -17.67
CA TRP A 166 -19.60 4.66 -16.67
C TRP A 166 -19.00 5.70 -15.71
N VAL A 167 -17.67 5.89 -15.71
CA VAL A 167 -17.00 6.79 -14.76
C VAL A 167 -17.39 8.24 -15.04
N PRO A 168 -17.92 8.98 -14.03
CA PRO A 168 -18.24 10.39 -14.19
C PRO A 168 -17.01 11.22 -14.57
N ARG A 169 -17.20 12.36 -15.23
CA ARG A 169 -16.09 13.29 -15.52
C ARG A 169 -15.61 14.06 -14.30
N THR A 170 -16.45 14.14 -13.26
CA THR A 170 -16.18 14.90 -12.04
C THR A 170 -16.33 13.98 -10.83
N PRO A 171 -15.38 14.02 -9.87
CA PRO A 171 -15.46 13.24 -8.64
C PRO A 171 -16.79 13.44 -7.91
N GLY A 172 -17.38 12.37 -7.38
CA GLY A 172 -18.58 12.41 -6.54
C GLY A 172 -19.91 12.44 -7.30
N GLY A 173 -19.88 12.45 -8.64
CA GLY A 173 -21.09 12.54 -9.48
C GLY A 173 -22.11 11.40 -9.26
N LEU A 174 -21.67 10.25 -8.73
CA LEU A 174 -22.53 9.09 -8.43
C LEU A 174 -22.73 8.85 -6.92
N GLY A 175 -22.28 9.78 -6.07
CA GLY A 175 -22.27 9.56 -4.62
C GLY A 175 -21.45 8.34 -4.22
N SER A 176 -20.39 8.05 -4.98
CA SER A 176 -19.47 6.93 -4.74
C SER A 176 -20.13 5.56 -4.75
N LYS A 177 -21.11 5.38 -5.63
CA LYS A 177 -21.74 4.08 -5.94
C LYS A 177 -21.50 3.72 -7.39
N THR A 178 -21.19 2.45 -7.64
CA THR A 178 -21.09 1.98 -9.03
C THR A 178 -22.43 2.12 -9.72
N ALA A 179 -22.40 2.53 -11.00
CA ALA A 179 -23.59 2.50 -11.84
C ALA A 179 -24.03 1.05 -12.00
N ARG A 180 -25.27 0.74 -11.59
CA ARG A 180 -25.88 -0.58 -11.75
C ARG A 180 -26.40 -0.78 -13.17
#